data_AF-A0A2T2SJT0-F1
#
_entry.id   AF-A0A2T2SJT0-F1
#
_cell.length_a   1.000
_cell.length_b   1.000
_cell.length_c   1.000
_cell.angle_alpha   90.00
_cell.angle_beta   90.00
_cell.angle_gamma   90.00
#
_symmetry.space_group_name_H-M   'P 1'
#
loop_
_entity.id
_entity.type
_entity.pdbx_description
1 polymer ?
#
loop_
_entity_poly.entity_id
_entity_poly.type
_entity_poly.pdbx_seq_one_letter_code
_entity_poly.pdbx_strand_id
1 'polypeptide(L)' 'MRGEGVFTRNDEAIDVSEGDTCFIDVGDAHRIENDGDEPLVFIETQMGLCVEDDVIRIEDDYGRE' A
#
# COMPACT_ATOMS: atom_id res chain seq x y z
N MET A 1 0.53 -1.23 -14.29
CA MET A 1 0.99 -1.98 -13.10
C MET A 1 1.89 -3.11 -13.61
N ARG A 2 2.81 -3.63 -12.82
CA ARG A 2 3.66 -4.79 -13.18
C ARG A 2 4.17 -5.46 -11.91
N GLY A 3 4.38 -6.77 -11.96
CA GLY A 3 4.92 -7.55 -10.84
C GLY A 3 3.81 -8.18 -10.00
N GLU A 4 4.24 -8.91 -8.98
CA GLU A 4 3.39 -9.58 -7.99
C GLU A 4 3.81 -9.12 -6.60
N GLY A 5 2.89 -9.15 -5.65
CA GLY A 5 3.15 -8.70 -4.29
C GLY A 5 2.04 -9.10 -3.35
N VAL A 6 2.19 -8.69 -2.09
CA VAL A 6 1.16 -8.85 -1.06
C VAL A 6 0.70 -7.49 -0.59
N PHE A 7 -0.59 -7.21 -0.78
CA PHE A 7 -1.26 -6.07 -0.16
C PHE A 7 -1.90 -6.50 1.15
N THR A 8 -1.45 -5.91 2.26
CA THR A 8 -2.05 -6.11 3.58
C THR A 8 -2.97 -4.96 3.90
N ARG A 9 -4.21 -5.25 4.30
CA ARG A 9 -5.18 -4.28 4.81
C ARG A 9 -5.74 -4.76 6.14
N ASN A 10 -5.53 -3.96 7.19
CA ASN A 10 -5.74 -4.36 8.57
C ASN A 10 -4.99 -5.66 8.86
N ASP A 11 -5.70 -6.77 9.05
CA ASP A 11 -5.12 -8.10 9.31
C ASP A 11 -5.25 -9.06 8.11
N GLU A 12 -5.71 -8.57 6.95
CA GLU A 12 -5.95 -9.37 5.75
C GLU A 12 -4.79 -9.19 4.76
N ALA A 13 -4.11 -10.29 4.42
CA ALA A 13 -3.10 -10.36 3.36
C ALA A 13 -3.73 -10.83 2.06
N ILE A 14 -3.52 -10.08 0.98
CA ILE A 14 -4.12 -10.28 -0.33
C ILE A 14 -3.00 -10.31 -1.37
N ASP A 15 -2.87 -11.44 -2.07
CA ASP A 15 -1.98 -11.53 -3.23
C ASP A 15 -2.48 -10.60 -4.35
N VAL A 16 -1.59 -9.79 -4.91
CA VAL A 16 -1.90 -8.84 -5.98
C VAL A 16 -0.98 -9.03 -7.18
N SER A 17 -1.55 -8.82 -8.36
CA SER A 17 -0.90 -8.97 -9.66
C SER A 17 -1.32 -7.84 -10.60
N GLU A 18 -0.76 -7.82 -11.82
CA GLU A 18 -1.09 -6.80 -12.81
C GLU A 18 -2.59 -6.79 -13.15
N GLY A 19 -3.23 -5.65 -12.89
CA GLY A 19 -4.66 -5.43 -13.17
C GLY A 19 -5.53 -5.45 -11.93
N ASP A 20 -5.01 -5.94 -10.79
CA ASP A 20 -5.73 -5.93 -9.53
C ASP A 20 -5.91 -4.50 -8.98
N THR A 21 -6.97 -4.31 -8.21
CA THR A 21 -7.27 -3.03 -7.57
C THR A 21 -7.64 -3.28 -6.12
N CYS A 22 -7.02 -2.52 -5.23
CA CYS A 22 -7.30 -2.55 -3.80
C CYS A 22 -7.95 -1.23 -3.38
N PHE A 23 -8.92 -1.31 -2.47
CA PHE A 23 -9.56 -0.15 -1.88
C PHE A 23 -9.16 -0.06 -0.41
N ILE A 24 -8.74 1.14 -0.01
CA ILE A 24 -8.37 1.51 1.35
C ILE A 24 -9.47 2.45 1.84
N ASP A 25 -10.26 2.00 2.80
CA ASP A 25 -11.25 2.85 3.45
C ASP A 25 -10.58 3.76 4.49
N VAL A 26 -11.27 4.83 4.88
CA VAL A 26 -10.75 5.78 5.87
C VAL A 26 -10.48 5.05 7.19
N GLY A 27 -9.23 5.12 7.64
CA GLY A 27 -8.77 4.50 8.88
C GLY A 27 -8.18 3.10 8.72
N ASP A 28 -8.19 2.52 7.51
CA ASP A 28 -7.54 1.24 7.26
C ASP A 28 -6.02 1.38 7.37
N ALA A 29 -5.43 0.55 8.24
CA ALA A 29 -4.01 0.29 8.19
C ALA A 29 -3.73 -0.52 6.93
N HIS A 30 -2.73 -0.14 6.13
CA HIS A 30 -2.40 -0.85 4.92
C HIS A 30 -0.90 -0.85 4.65
N ARG A 31 -0.44 -1.88 3.95
CA ARG A 31 0.96 -2.08 3.57
C ARG A 31 1.00 -2.79 2.22
N ILE A 32 1.92 -2.37 1.36
CA ILE A 32 2.24 -3.11 0.13
C ILE A 32 3.65 -3.67 0.28
N GLU A 33 3.78 -4.97 0.07
CA GLU A 33 5.04 -5.70 0.10
C GLU A 33 5.34 -6.26 -1.29
N ASN A 34 6.59 -6.14 -1.72
CA ASN A 34 7.09 -6.86 -2.89
C ASN A 34 7.84 -8.11 -2.41
N ASP A 35 7.17 -9.24 -2.41
CA ASP A 35 7.71 -10.56 -2.07
C ASP A 35 8.11 -11.38 -3.31
N GLY A 36 7.95 -10.80 -4.51
CA GLY A 36 8.36 -11.39 -5.78
C GLY A 36 9.81 -11.11 -6.18
N ASP A 37 10.28 -11.83 -7.21
CA ASP A 37 11.64 -11.69 -7.74
C ASP A 37 11.83 -10.47 -8.66
N GLU A 38 10.74 -9.88 -9.14
CA GLU A 38 10.74 -8.72 -10.03
C GLU A 38 10.22 -7.46 -9.31
N PRO A 39 10.57 -6.24 -9.76
CA PRO A 39 10.02 -5.03 -9.18
C PRO A 39 8.49 -4.94 -9.30
N LEU A 40 7.82 -4.75 -8.17
CA LEU A 40 6.41 -4.39 -8.10
C LEU A 40 6.21 -2.90 -8.40
N VAL A 41 5.40 -2.60 -9.41
CA VAL A 41 5.06 -1.24 -9.87
C VAL A 41 3.55 -1.06 -9.88
N PHE A 42 3.06 -0.16 -9.04
CA PHE A 42 1.65 0.17 -8.92
C PHE A 42 1.45 1.69 -8.90
N ILE A 43 0.20 2.13 -8.94
CA ILE A 43 -0.18 3.53 -8.78
C ILE A 43 -1.11 3.62 -7.59
N GLU A 44 -0.79 4.53 -6.67
CA GLU A 44 -1.67 4.89 -5.58
C GLU A 44 -2.36 6.21 -5.92
N THR A 45 -3.68 6.25 -5.80
CA THR A 45 -4.47 7.47 -6.02
C THR A 45 -5.30 7.77 -4.78
N GLN A 46 -5.02 8.91 -4.15
CA GLN A 46 -5.83 9.41 -3.04
C GLN A 46 -7.02 10.22 -3.56
N MET A 47 -8.20 9.96 -3.00
CA MET A 47 -9.41 10.73 -3.28
C MET A 47 -9.75 11.61 -2.08
N GLY A 48 -9.78 12.93 -2.26
CA GLY A 48 -10.12 13.88 -1.19
C GLY A 48 -9.06 14.97 -1.03
N LEU A 49 -8.99 15.54 0.19
CA LEU A 49 -7.93 16.47 0.56
C LEU A 49 -6.62 15.68 0.66
N CYS A 50 -5.61 16.08 -0.10
CA CYS A 50 -4.28 15.48 -0.10
C CYS A 50 -3.36 16.34 0.78
N VAL A 51 -3.57 16.29 2.09
CA VAL A 51 -2.74 16.96 3.08
C VAL A 51 -1.80 15.93 3.69
N GLU A 52 -0.50 16.24 3.78
CA GLU A 52 0.50 15.28 4.26
C GLU A 52 0.29 14.88 5.73
N ASP A 53 -0.35 15.76 6.52
CA ASP A 53 -0.71 15.55 7.92
C ASP A 53 -1.76 14.44 8.12
N ASP A 54 -2.42 13.97 7.06
CA ASP A 54 -3.45 12.92 7.14
C ASP A 54 -2.86 11.49 7.10
N VAL A 55 -1.53 11.35 7.00
CA VAL A 55 -0.85 10.05 6.98
C VAL A 55 -0.27 9.72 8.35
N ILE A 56 -0.85 8.70 9.00
CA ILE A 56 -0.30 8.14 10.23
C ILE A 56 0.62 6.98 9.87
N ARG A 57 1.92 7.13 10.17
CA ARG A 57 2.91 6.06 10.00
C ARG A 57 2.92 5.20 11.26
N ILE A 58 2.55 3.94 11.15
CA ILE A 58 2.44 3.00 12.28
C ILE A 58 3.82 2.41 12.61
N GLU A 59 4.61 2.12 11.58
CA GLU A 59 5.99 1.64 11.67
C GLU A 59 6.83 2.43 10.67
N ASP A 60 8.00 2.90 11.10
CA ASP A 60 8.98 3.55 10.22
C ASP A 60 10.37 2.95 10.42
N ASP A 61 10.65 1.93 9.62
CA ASP A 61 11.95 1.26 9.61
C ASP A 61 13.06 2.10 8.95
N TYR A 62 12.71 3.27 8.39
CA TYR A 62 13.63 4.12 7.64
C TYR A 62 14.04 5.40 8.37
N GLY A 63 13.54 5.64 9.59
CA GLY A 63 14.01 6.72 10.48
C GLY A 63 13.79 8.13 9.94
N ARG A 64 12.68 8.36 9.25
CA ARG A 64 12.24 9.64 8.70
C ARG A 64 11.30 10.30 9.72
N GLU A 65 11.86 11.15 10.58
CA GLU A 65 11.07 12.15 11.33
C GLU A 65 10.43 13.17 10.38
#